data_AF-A0A4R6BB33-F1
#
_entry.id   AF-A0A4R6BB33-F1
#
_cell.length_a   1.000
_cell.length_b   1.000
_cell.length_c   1.000
_cell.angle_alpha   90.00
_cell.angle_beta   90.00
_cell.angle_gamma   90.00
#
_symmetry.space_group_name_H-M   'P 1'
#
loop_
_entity.id
_entity.type
_entity.pdbx_description
1 polymer ?
#
loop_
_entity_poly.entity_id
_entity_poly.type
_entity_poly.pdbx_seq_one_letter_code
_entity_poly.pdbx_strand_id
1 'polypeptide(L)'
;MDDFKLLIIEIVLVSILIPLFIYIYNRFSRVKLDKKYSLTKSLNLNHSLIEDNMKWSYGQVQFNINFINKSKNNKIIKIKELEFETVNYELIEFDNIIFDYTIKFENGSFIGRNEKIDRFYLYIINNGTSQSKSENLLISVFGDEKLLFNKTKEILLSRGEIQEAIQVSLNDHSLIDNFNECEYKNLILKITYKDITEEIRIKFSNGKFVYSSPQLGAGSGVTSGNIIDLVINKNEKNYNYEPLKIEKDSSEKLKIKVFSENSASFDFIIHFKRKVIKERVTIKVPVYNIINYESKLLPFSSFSEFMLKNNIKKFELSDSLIDTSSLYFYRINNYLEKQNQSF
;
A
#
# COMPACT_ATOMS: atom_id res chain seq x y z
N MET A 1 -74.10 -30.04 3.63
CA MET A 1 -73.12 -31.02 4.14
C MET A 1 -71.87 -31.07 3.27
N ASP A 2 -71.97 -30.66 2.00
CA ASP A 2 -70.83 -30.66 1.06
C ASP A 2 -69.89 -29.46 1.24
N ASP A 3 -70.41 -28.28 1.60
CA ASP A 3 -69.57 -27.08 1.82
C ASP A 3 -68.58 -27.22 2.98
N PHE A 4 -68.95 -27.96 4.03
CA PHE A 4 -68.08 -28.20 5.17
C PHE A 4 -66.93 -29.17 4.85
N LYS A 5 -67.20 -30.16 3.98
CA LYS A 5 -66.16 -31.07 3.48
C LYS A 5 -65.21 -30.34 2.53
N LEU A 6 -65.74 -29.46 1.68
CA LEU A 6 -64.95 -28.64 0.77
C LEU A 6 -64.01 -27.71 1.56
N LEU A 7 -64.51 -27.03 2.60
CA LEU A 7 -63.72 -26.18 3.48
C LEU A 7 -62.61 -26.95 4.20
N ILE A 8 -62.88 -28.16 4.70
CA ILE A 8 -61.86 -29.02 5.34
C ILE A 8 -60.77 -29.42 4.33
N ILE A 9 -61.16 -29.78 3.11
CA ILE A 9 -60.22 -30.14 2.05
C ILE A 9 -59.33 -28.95 1.69
N GLU A 10 -59.88 -27.74 1.58
CA GLU A 10 -59.12 -26.51 1.33
C GLU A 10 -58.14 -26.19 2.47
N ILE A 11 -58.58 -26.30 3.73
CA ILE A 11 -57.71 -26.08 4.90
C ILE A 11 -56.56 -27.10 4.92
N VAL A 12 -56.85 -28.38 4.65
CA VAL A 12 -55.82 -29.45 4.60
C VAL A 12 -54.85 -29.23 3.43
N LEU A 13 -55.35 -28.83 2.26
CA LEU A 13 -54.52 -28.49 1.11
C LEU A 13 -53.60 -27.30 1.41
N VAL A 14 -54.14 -26.21 1.97
CA VAL A 14 -53.35 -25.01 2.30
C VAL A 14 -52.30 -25.32 3.38
N SER A 15 -52.68 -26.09 4.40
CA SER A 15 -51.78 -26.46 5.51
C SER A 15 -50.69 -27.46 5.11
N ILE A 16 -50.84 -28.20 4.01
CA ILE A 16 -49.79 -29.08 3.47
C ILE A 16 -48.98 -28.37 2.38
N LEU A 17 -49.65 -27.69 1.45
CA LEU A 17 -49.01 -27.08 0.29
C LEU A 17 -48.14 -25.89 0.67
N ILE A 18 -48.56 -25.01 1.59
CA ILE A 18 -47.75 -23.86 1.99
C ILE A 18 -46.42 -24.30 2.62
N PRO A 19 -46.40 -25.20 3.62
CA PRO A 19 -45.14 -25.73 4.16
C PRO A 19 -44.31 -26.47 3.11
N LEU A 20 -44.95 -27.21 2.19
CA LEU A 20 -44.24 -27.89 1.09
C LEU A 20 -43.60 -26.88 0.14
N PHE A 21 -44.30 -25.82 -0.26
CA PHE A 21 -43.75 -24.73 -1.06
C PHE A 21 -42.61 -24.02 -0.35
N ILE A 22 -42.75 -23.72 0.95
CA ILE A 22 -41.69 -23.13 1.77
C ILE A 22 -40.49 -24.08 1.87
N TYR A 23 -40.73 -25.38 2.04
CA TYR A 23 -39.68 -26.40 2.10
C TYR A 23 -38.93 -26.52 0.78
N ILE A 24 -39.66 -26.63 -0.34
CA ILE A 24 -39.11 -26.66 -1.70
C ILE A 24 -38.34 -25.36 -1.96
N TYR A 25 -38.91 -24.20 -1.66
CA TYR A 25 -38.24 -22.90 -1.78
C TYR A 25 -36.96 -22.84 -0.94
N ASN A 26 -36.97 -23.28 0.32
CA ASN A 26 -35.77 -23.30 1.18
C ASN A 26 -34.72 -24.31 0.71
N ARG A 27 -35.15 -25.45 0.14
CA ARG A 27 -34.26 -26.46 -0.41
C ARG A 27 -33.56 -25.94 -1.68
N PHE A 28 -34.30 -25.32 -2.59
CA PHE A 28 -33.78 -24.86 -3.88
C PHE A 28 -33.28 -23.40 -3.91
N SER A 29 -33.56 -22.61 -2.88
CA SER A 29 -33.02 -21.26 -2.76
C SER A 29 -31.49 -21.30 -2.74
N ARG A 30 -30.91 -20.48 -3.61
CA ARG A 30 -29.47 -20.38 -3.82
C ARG A 30 -28.96 -19.11 -3.18
N VAL A 31 -27.72 -19.16 -2.69
CA VAL A 31 -26.94 -17.97 -2.33
C VAL A 31 -26.89 -17.02 -3.52
N LYS A 32 -27.10 -15.72 -3.25
CA LYS A 32 -27.04 -14.65 -4.24
C LYS A 32 -25.87 -13.72 -3.92
N LEU A 33 -25.16 -13.27 -4.96
CA LEU A 33 -24.31 -12.08 -4.87
C LEU A 33 -25.18 -10.84 -4.69
N ASP A 34 -24.87 -10.03 -3.68
CA ASP A 34 -25.41 -8.68 -3.52
C ASP A 34 -24.83 -7.74 -4.59
N LYS A 35 -25.59 -6.71 -4.99
CA LYS A 35 -25.18 -5.77 -6.04
C LYS A 35 -24.15 -4.75 -5.56
N LYS A 36 -24.03 -4.53 -4.24
CA LYS A 36 -23.05 -3.59 -3.66
C LYS A 36 -21.73 -4.33 -3.38
N TYR A 37 -20.87 -4.41 -4.38
CA TYR A 37 -19.44 -4.65 -4.14
C TYR A 37 -18.78 -3.31 -3.80
N SER A 38 -17.79 -3.33 -2.89
CA SER A 38 -16.94 -2.18 -2.66
C SER A 38 -15.50 -2.53 -2.98
N LEU A 39 -14.93 -1.79 -3.93
CA LEU A 39 -13.50 -1.80 -4.18
C LEU A 39 -12.85 -0.88 -3.15
N THR A 40 -12.09 -1.45 -2.22
CA THR A 40 -11.22 -0.64 -1.37
C THR A 40 -9.83 -0.74 -1.96
N LYS A 41 -9.45 0.29 -2.73
CA LYS A 41 -8.06 0.45 -3.15
C LYS A 41 -7.23 0.65 -1.89
N SER A 42 -6.17 -0.14 -1.73
CA SER A 42 -5.19 0.14 -0.69
C SER A 42 -4.38 1.35 -1.18
N LEU A 43 -4.86 2.56 -0.90
CA LEU A 43 -4.08 3.78 -1.14
C LEU A 43 -2.80 3.78 -0.29
N ASN A 44 -2.87 3.10 0.85
CA ASN A 44 -1.72 2.84 1.72
C ASN A 44 -1.15 1.47 1.38
N LEU A 45 0.14 1.38 1.06
CA LEU A 45 0.87 0.12 1.13
C LEU A 45 1.16 -0.16 2.62
N ASN A 46 0.11 -0.32 3.42
CA ASN A 46 0.25 -0.81 4.78
C ASN A 46 0.53 -2.30 4.69
N HIS A 47 1.80 -2.64 4.48
CA HIS A 47 2.32 -3.90 4.98
C HIS A 47 2.11 -3.84 6.49
N SER A 48 1.15 -4.62 7.00
CA SER A 48 1.10 -4.90 8.42
C SER A 48 2.45 -5.51 8.77
N LEU A 49 3.29 -4.73 9.46
CA LEU A 49 4.61 -5.12 9.98
C LEU A 49 4.53 -6.22 11.06
N ILE A 50 3.40 -6.92 11.15
CA ILE A 50 3.10 -7.88 12.20
C ILE A 50 2.74 -9.20 11.51
N GLU A 51 3.65 -10.17 11.72
CA GLU A 51 3.49 -11.63 11.63
C GLU A 51 3.62 -12.30 10.24
N ASP A 52 4.85 -12.78 9.99
CA ASP A 52 5.17 -14.17 9.62
C ASP A 52 4.45 -14.88 8.47
N ASN A 53 4.27 -14.24 7.30
CA ASN A 53 4.41 -14.94 6.00
C ASN A 53 4.30 -14.06 4.74
N MET A 54 5.07 -12.99 4.64
CA MET A 54 5.31 -12.35 3.33
C MET A 54 6.81 -12.26 3.08
N LYS A 55 7.39 -13.41 2.70
CA LYS A 55 8.81 -13.52 2.27
C LYS A 55 9.12 -12.72 0.99
N TRP A 56 8.13 -12.07 0.41
CA TRP A 56 8.19 -11.37 -0.86
C TRP A 56 7.29 -10.13 -0.84
N SER A 57 7.76 -9.05 -1.43
CA SER A 57 7.07 -7.77 -1.45
C SER A 57 6.18 -7.67 -2.70
N TYR A 58 4.89 -7.33 -2.54
CA TYR A 58 3.90 -7.13 -3.62
C TYR A 58 3.10 -5.83 -3.42
N GLY A 59 2.48 -5.31 -4.48
CA GLY A 59 1.40 -4.32 -4.34
C GLY A 59 0.06 -5.02 -4.12
N GLN A 60 -0.90 -4.39 -3.42
CA GLN A 60 -2.16 -5.04 -3.01
C GLN A 60 -3.41 -4.22 -3.34
N VAL A 61 -4.47 -4.88 -3.82
CA VAL A 61 -5.84 -4.33 -3.87
C VAL A 61 -6.80 -5.28 -3.15
N GLN A 62 -7.83 -4.73 -2.49
CA GLN A 62 -8.84 -5.51 -1.76
C GLN A 62 -10.23 -5.39 -2.39
N PHE A 63 -10.82 -6.52 -2.73
CA PHE A 63 -12.21 -6.64 -3.18
C PHE A 63 -13.09 -7.17 -2.05
N ASN A 64 -14.22 -6.53 -1.85
CA ASN A 64 -15.22 -6.97 -0.89
C ASN A 64 -16.47 -7.46 -1.64
N ILE A 65 -16.80 -8.74 -1.46
CA ILE A 65 -17.96 -9.37 -2.09
C ILE A 65 -18.93 -9.83 -1.01
N ASN A 66 -20.19 -9.40 -1.10
CA ASN A 66 -21.23 -9.81 -0.16
C ASN A 66 -22.09 -10.92 -0.78
N PHE A 67 -22.25 -12.01 -0.03
CA PHE A 67 -23.14 -13.12 -0.35
C PHE A 67 -24.33 -13.13 0.59
N ILE A 68 -25.54 -13.26 0.04
CA ILE A 68 -26.79 -13.26 0.79
C ILE A 68 -27.43 -14.65 0.73
N ASN A 69 -27.73 -15.21 1.90
CA ASN A 69 -28.55 -16.40 2.07
C ASN A 69 -29.90 -16.03 2.69
N LYS A 70 -30.95 -16.00 1.86
CA LYS A 70 -32.34 -15.75 2.32
C LYS A 70 -33.10 -17.01 2.71
N SER A 71 -32.40 -18.13 2.86
CA SER A 71 -33.02 -19.41 3.20
C SER A 71 -32.87 -19.67 4.69
N LYS A 72 -33.85 -20.41 5.25
CA LYS A 72 -33.83 -20.84 6.65
C LYS A 72 -32.79 -21.93 6.95
N ASN A 73 -32.02 -22.35 5.95
CA ASN A 73 -30.98 -23.36 6.06
C ASN A 73 -29.61 -22.75 5.74
N ASN A 74 -28.57 -23.31 6.35
CA ASN A 74 -27.20 -22.93 5.99
C ASN A 74 -26.90 -23.34 4.55
N LYS A 75 -26.13 -22.52 3.85
CA LYS A 75 -25.71 -22.79 2.47
C LYS A 75 -24.20 -22.81 2.39
N ILE A 76 -23.69 -23.56 1.43
CA ILE A 76 -22.26 -23.69 1.18
C ILE A 76 -22.01 -23.32 -0.29
N ILE A 77 -21.06 -22.43 -0.54
CA ILE A 77 -20.45 -22.27 -1.86
C ILE A 77 -19.38 -23.33 -1.96
N LYS A 78 -19.51 -24.24 -2.92
CA LYS A 78 -18.54 -25.34 -3.07
C LYS A 78 -17.24 -24.83 -3.68
N ILE A 79 -16.20 -25.65 -3.58
CA ILE A 79 -14.95 -25.46 -4.31
C ILE A 79 -15.25 -25.34 -5.81
N LYS A 80 -14.58 -24.40 -6.50
CA LYS A 80 -14.78 -24.07 -7.93
C LYS A 80 -16.15 -23.49 -8.31
N GLU A 81 -17.08 -23.30 -7.37
CA GLU A 81 -18.31 -22.53 -7.69
C GLU A 81 -18.04 -21.01 -7.73
N LEU A 82 -16.90 -20.58 -7.19
CA LEU A 82 -16.38 -19.22 -7.26
C LEU A 82 -14.99 -19.25 -7.92
N GLU A 83 -14.87 -18.65 -9.10
CA GLU A 83 -13.63 -18.57 -9.87
C GLU A 83 -13.18 -17.12 -10.05
N PHE A 84 -11.87 -16.92 -10.15
CA PHE A 84 -11.21 -15.64 -10.34
C PHE A 84 -10.35 -15.72 -11.60
N GLU A 85 -10.42 -14.71 -12.44
CA GLU A 85 -9.70 -14.68 -13.71
C GLU A 85 -9.09 -13.29 -13.91
N THR A 86 -7.89 -13.27 -14.48
CA THR A 86 -7.21 -12.04 -14.85
C THR A 86 -6.95 -12.01 -16.35
N VAL A 87 -7.33 -10.92 -16.99
CA VAL A 87 -7.15 -10.72 -18.44
C VAL A 87 -6.66 -9.31 -18.73
N ASN A 88 -6.19 -9.08 -19.95
CA ASN A 88 -5.70 -7.75 -20.39
C ASN A 88 -4.62 -7.18 -19.46
N TYR A 89 -3.71 -8.04 -19.01
CA TYR A 89 -2.59 -7.68 -18.17
C TYR A 89 -1.58 -6.84 -18.95
N GLU A 90 -1.36 -5.63 -18.47
CA GLU A 90 -0.45 -4.65 -19.04
C GLU A 90 0.47 -4.16 -17.93
N LEU A 91 1.79 -4.27 -18.15
CA LEU A 91 2.76 -3.64 -17.27
C LEU A 91 2.64 -2.12 -17.43
N ILE A 92 2.54 -1.41 -16.32
CA ILE A 92 2.52 0.05 -16.34
C ILE A 92 3.85 0.57 -15.86
N GLU A 93 4.41 1.51 -16.62
CA GLU A 93 5.58 2.24 -16.16
C GLU A 93 5.21 3.12 -14.97
N PHE A 94 6.16 3.17 -14.04
CA PHE A 94 6.01 3.94 -12.84
C PHE A 94 7.05 5.05 -12.88
N ASP A 95 6.64 6.32 -12.95
CA ASP A 95 7.57 7.44 -12.81
C ASP A 95 7.42 8.01 -11.41
N ASN A 96 8.33 7.63 -10.51
CA ASN A 96 8.32 8.19 -9.17
C ASN A 96 9.75 8.34 -8.66
N ILE A 97 10.24 9.56 -8.77
CA ILE A 97 11.22 10.06 -7.82
C ILE A 97 10.55 10.20 -6.46
N ILE A 98 11.25 9.68 -5.45
CA ILE A 98 10.91 9.79 -4.04
C ILE A 98 12.08 10.44 -3.33
N PHE A 99 11.77 11.27 -2.37
CA PHE A 99 12.71 11.94 -1.49
C PHE A 99 12.66 11.27 -0.13
N ASP A 100 13.76 10.68 0.27
CA ASP A 100 13.96 10.11 1.61
C ASP A 100 14.87 11.04 2.39
N TYR A 101 14.50 11.41 3.62
CA TYR A 101 15.37 12.20 4.46
C TYR A 101 15.56 11.59 5.83
N THR A 102 16.73 11.87 6.40
CA THR A 102 17.04 11.59 7.79
C THR A 102 17.73 12.78 8.43
N ILE A 103 17.66 12.80 9.74
CA ILE A 103 18.17 13.86 10.59
C ILE A 103 19.14 13.21 11.59
N LYS A 104 20.36 13.74 11.66
CA LYS A 104 21.35 13.30 12.64
C LYS A 104 21.26 14.16 13.90
N PHE A 105 20.99 13.53 15.03
CA PHE A 105 20.95 14.17 16.33
C PHE A 105 22.32 14.16 17.00
N GLU A 106 22.58 15.19 17.83
CA GLU A 106 23.77 15.26 18.66
C GLU A 106 23.71 14.16 19.74
N ASN A 107 24.82 13.46 19.98
CA ASN A 107 24.97 12.43 21.02
C ASN A 107 24.03 11.20 20.95
N GLY A 108 23.42 10.90 19.79
CA GLY A 108 22.74 9.61 19.56
C GLY A 108 21.45 9.39 20.36
N SER A 109 20.76 10.47 20.75
CA SER A 109 19.44 10.37 21.39
C SER A 109 18.43 9.70 20.46
N PHE A 110 17.66 8.75 21.01
CA PHE A 110 16.50 8.15 20.36
C PHE A 110 15.21 8.78 20.91
N ILE A 111 14.49 9.44 20.00
CA ILE A 111 13.04 9.71 19.94
C ILE A 111 12.38 10.10 21.28
N GLY A 112 12.34 11.41 21.58
CA GLY A 112 11.45 11.96 22.61
C GLY A 112 11.63 13.45 22.93
N ARG A 113 10.88 14.31 22.23
CA ARG A 113 10.68 15.77 22.44
C ARG A 113 11.95 16.65 22.41
N ASN A 114 12.01 17.49 21.37
CA ASN A 114 12.93 18.61 21.20
C ASN A 114 14.44 18.26 21.19
N GLU A 115 14.83 17.35 20.30
CA GLU A 115 16.22 16.93 20.16
C GLU A 115 17.03 17.94 19.34
N LYS A 116 18.26 18.22 19.78
CA LYS A 116 19.20 19.07 19.05
C LYS A 116 19.71 18.31 17.84
N ILE A 117 19.68 18.99 16.70
CA ILE A 117 20.05 18.42 15.42
C ILE A 117 21.40 18.95 14.97
N ASP A 118 22.23 18.05 14.45
CA ASP A 118 23.51 18.41 13.84
C ASP A 118 23.39 18.58 12.33
N ARG A 119 22.68 17.67 11.65
CA ARG A 119 22.65 17.62 10.18
C ARG A 119 21.32 17.11 9.65
N PHE A 120 20.92 17.67 8.51
CA PHE A 120 19.83 17.17 7.67
C PHE A 120 20.40 16.57 6.38
N TYR A 121 19.88 15.41 5.96
CA TYR A 121 20.25 14.76 4.70
C TYR A 121 18.99 14.45 3.91
N LEU A 122 19.02 14.77 2.61
CA LEU A 122 18.01 14.38 1.63
C LEU A 122 18.63 13.47 0.58
N TYR A 123 18.00 12.35 0.35
CA TYR A 123 18.33 11.39 -0.69
C TYR A 123 17.17 11.34 -1.69
N ILE A 124 17.52 11.19 -2.96
CA ILE A 124 16.61 11.00 -4.07
C ILE A 124 16.68 9.52 -4.43
N ILE A 125 15.53 8.88 -4.55
CA ILE A 125 15.38 7.48 -4.93
C ILE A 125 14.61 7.45 -6.24
N ASN A 126 15.17 6.79 -7.28
CA ASN A 126 14.39 6.47 -8.47
C ASN A 126 13.66 5.14 -8.30
N ASN A 127 12.38 5.24 -7.98
CA ASN A 127 11.49 4.09 -7.87
C ASN A 127 10.84 3.68 -9.19
N GLY A 128 11.16 4.38 -10.27
CA GLY A 128 10.58 4.18 -11.57
C GLY A 128 11.34 3.21 -12.48
N THR A 129 10.72 2.86 -13.61
CA THR A 129 11.27 1.88 -14.56
C THR A 129 12.16 2.49 -15.65
N SER A 130 12.03 3.79 -15.90
CA SER A 130 12.83 4.52 -16.88
C SER A 130 12.94 5.99 -16.47
N GLN A 131 14.17 6.50 -16.27
CA GLN A 131 14.43 7.93 -16.44
C GLN A 131 15.11 8.08 -17.79
N SER A 132 14.30 8.31 -18.82
CA SER A 132 14.80 8.59 -20.17
C SER A 132 15.26 10.05 -20.32
N LYS A 133 14.98 10.93 -19.34
CA LYS A 133 15.33 12.35 -19.37
C LYS A 133 15.81 12.84 -18.01
N SER A 134 16.86 13.64 -18.07
CA SER A 134 17.36 14.40 -16.93
C SER A 134 16.33 15.46 -16.50
N GLU A 135 16.13 15.60 -15.19
CA GLU A 135 15.21 16.57 -14.60
C GLU A 135 15.87 17.38 -13.47
N ASN A 136 15.41 18.61 -13.24
CA ASN A 136 15.98 19.48 -12.21
C ASN A 136 15.18 19.40 -10.90
N LEU A 137 15.89 19.14 -9.81
CA LEU A 137 15.44 19.33 -8.44
C LEU A 137 15.90 20.69 -7.94
N LEU A 138 14.95 21.52 -7.48
CA LEU A 138 15.26 22.77 -6.81
C LEU A 138 15.05 22.60 -5.30
N ILE A 139 16.07 22.92 -4.53
CA ILE A 139 16.03 22.91 -3.06
C ILE A 139 16.30 24.32 -2.59
N SER A 140 15.32 24.93 -1.93
CA SER A 140 15.42 26.29 -1.40
C SER A 140 15.34 26.27 0.11
N VAL A 141 16.29 26.95 0.76
CA VAL A 141 16.41 26.98 2.22
C VAL A 141 16.13 28.39 2.71
N PHE A 142 15.17 28.52 3.61
CA PHE A 142 14.69 29.80 4.12
C PHE A 142 14.84 29.89 5.65
N GLY A 143 15.14 31.09 6.13
CA GLY A 143 14.94 31.51 7.51
C GLY A 143 13.60 32.24 7.59
N ASP A 144 12.62 31.60 8.21
CA ASP A 144 11.19 31.92 8.09
C ASP A 144 10.79 32.09 6.61
N GLU A 145 10.58 33.33 6.15
CA GLU A 145 10.18 33.61 4.76
C GLU A 145 11.34 34.08 3.87
N LYS A 146 12.53 34.33 4.44
CA LYS A 146 13.67 34.89 3.71
C LYS A 146 14.58 33.79 3.16
N LEU A 147 14.81 33.80 1.86
CA LEU A 147 15.70 32.86 1.19
C LEU A 147 17.13 33.06 1.71
N LEU A 148 17.72 32.00 2.24
CA LEU A 148 19.12 31.96 2.66
C LEU A 148 20.00 31.50 1.51
N PHE A 149 19.62 30.38 0.88
CA PHE A 149 20.28 29.88 -0.32
C PHE A 149 19.39 28.91 -1.09
N ASN A 150 19.73 28.69 -2.35
CA ASN A 150 19.13 27.66 -3.18
C ASN A 150 20.21 26.73 -3.75
N LYS A 151 19.79 25.51 -4.08
CA LYS A 151 20.63 24.51 -4.75
C LYS A 151 19.78 23.82 -5.80
N THR A 152 20.25 23.87 -7.05
CA THR A 152 19.69 23.07 -8.13
C THR A 152 20.53 21.81 -8.30
N LYS A 153 19.88 20.66 -8.41
CA LYS A 153 20.51 19.38 -8.65
C LYS A 153 19.85 18.71 -9.85
N GLU A 154 20.65 18.41 -10.85
CA GLU A 154 20.23 17.58 -11.96
C GLU A 154 20.06 16.13 -11.48
N ILE A 155 18.91 15.53 -11.79
CA ILE A 155 18.54 14.16 -11.46
C ILE A 155 18.67 13.32 -12.73
N LEU A 156 19.61 12.39 -12.71
CA LEU A 156 19.74 11.31 -13.67
C LEU A 156 20.05 10.02 -12.89
N LEU A 157 19.00 9.28 -12.55
CA LEU A 157 19.08 8.05 -11.76
C LEU A 157 18.52 6.87 -12.56
N SER A 158 19.23 5.75 -12.60
CA SER A 158 18.69 4.47 -13.08
C SER A 158 17.68 3.91 -12.08
N ARG A 159 16.88 2.92 -12.52
CA ARG A 159 15.90 2.26 -11.64
C ARG A 159 16.60 1.70 -10.40
N GLY A 160 16.09 2.06 -9.22
CA GLY A 160 16.62 1.59 -7.94
C GLY A 160 17.92 2.28 -7.52
N GLU A 161 18.41 3.27 -8.27
CA GLU A 161 19.49 4.13 -7.81
C GLU A 161 18.98 5.15 -6.79
N ILE A 162 19.86 5.42 -5.84
CA ILE A 162 19.64 6.33 -4.72
C ILE A 162 20.84 7.25 -4.62
N GLN A 163 20.60 8.55 -4.49
CA GLN A 163 21.67 9.55 -4.46
C GLN A 163 21.38 10.67 -3.45
N GLU A 164 22.42 11.09 -2.73
CA GLU A 164 22.38 12.29 -1.89
C GLU A 164 22.10 13.55 -2.74
N ALA A 165 21.00 14.23 -2.44
CA ALA A 165 20.61 15.51 -3.02
C ALA A 165 21.27 16.69 -2.29
N ILE A 166 21.08 16.72 -0.97
CA ILE A 166 21.57 17.80 -0.12
C ILE A 166 21.94 17.26 1.26
N GLN A 167 22.99 17.87 1.79
CA GLN A 167 23.35 17.82 3.19
C GLN A 167 23.36 19.25 3.71
N VAL A 168 22.68 19.51 4.82
CA VAL A 168 22.71 20.81 5.52
C VAL A 168 23.26 20.59 6.91
N SER A 169 24.38 21.24 7.22
CA SER A 169 24.95 21.29 8.57
C SER A 169 24.18 22.34 9.38
N LEU A 170 23.48 21.90 10.42
CA LEU A 170 22.69 22.76 11.31
C LEU A 170 23.48 23.23 12.53
N ASN A 171 24.67 22.66 12.74
CA ASN A 171 25.65 23.13 13.71
C ASN A 171 26.64 24.15 13.13
N ASP A 172 26.43 24.61 11.90
CA ASP A 172 27.25 25.66 11.30
C ASP A 172 27.05 26.98 12.05
N HIS A 173 28.13 27.51 12.62
CA HIS A 173 28.11 28.78 13.35
C HIS A 173 27.54 29.92 12.51
N SER A 174 27.88 29.99 11.22
CA SER A 174 27.38 31.05 10.34
C SER A 174 25.86 31.01 10.15
N LEU A 175 25.28 29.81 10.11
CA LEU A 175 23.84 29.63 10.02
C LEU A 175 23.15 29.97 11.34
N ILE A 176 23.72 29.55 12.47
CA ILE A 176 23.19 29.84 13.81
C ILE A 176 23.24 31.33 14.11
N ASP A 177 24.36 31.99 13.82
CA ASP A 177 24.56 33.42 14.05
C ASP A 177 23.54 34.23 13.22
N ASN A 178 23.35 33.86 11.96
CA ASN A 178 22.34 34.48 11.10
C ASN A 178 20.92 34.35 11.68
N PHE A 179 20.55 33.17 12.21
CA PHE A 179 19.25 32.96 12.87
C PHE A 179 19.10 33.76 14.16
N ASN A 180 20.16 33.91 14.95
CA ASN A 180 20.16 34.74 16.15
C ASN A 180 20.03 36.23 15.81
N GLU A 181 20.84 36.74 14.87
CA GLU A 181 20.86 38.15 14.46
C GLU A 181 19.56 38.59 13.79
N CYS A 182 18.97 37.72 12.96
CA CYS A 182 17.74 38.02 12.24
C CYS A 182 16.47 37.58 12.98
N GLU A 183 16.60 37.04 14.19
CA GLU A 183 15.49 36.54 15.03
C GLU A 183 14.59 35.50 14.35
N TYR A 184 15.15 34.68 13.44
CA TYR A 184 14.38 33.67 12.73
C TYR A 184 13.92 32.54 13.65
N LYS A 185 12.69 32.06 13.43
CA LYS A 185 12.07 31.01 14.25
C LYS A 185 12.06 29.64 13.59
N ASN A 186 12.08 29.59 12.26
CA ASN A 186 11.98 28.34 11.51
C ASN A 186 12.99 28.31 10.37
N LEU A 187 13.69 27.18 10.24
CA LEU A 187 14.36 26.82 9.00
C LEU A 187 13.36 26.05 8.14
N ILE A 188 13.06 26.57 6.95
CA ILE A 188 12.14 25.93 6.00
C ILE A 188 12.95 25.44 4.80
N LEU A 189 12.89 24.13 4.55
CA LEU A 189 13.42 23.54 3.33
C LEU A 189 12.26 23.27 2.37
N LYS A 190 12.25 23.95 1.23
CA LYS A 190 11.30 23.70 0.14
C LYS A 190 11.97 22.86 -0.93
N ILE A 191 11.36 21.73 -1.25
CA ILE A 191 11.85 20.75 -2.24
C ILE A 191 10.85 20.77 -3.40
N THR A 192 11.30 21.27 -4.55
CA THR A 192 10.46 21.41 -5.76
C THR A 192 10.99 20.51 -6.86
N TYR A 193 10.12 19.63 -7.34
CA TYR A 193 10.39 18.70 -8.45
C TYR A 193 9.15 18.60 -9.33
N LYS A 194 9.32 18.87 -10.64
CA LYS A 194 8.19 19.11 -11.55
C LYS A 194 7.25 20.17 -10.95
N ASP A 195 5.95 19.89 -10.94
CA ASP A 195 4.89 20.75 -10.41
C ASP A 195 4.56 20.47 -8.93
N ILE A 196 5.38 19.65 -8.25
CA ILE A 196 5.16 19.27 -6.85
C ILE A 196 6.17 19.99 -5.97
N THR A 197 5.68 20.60 -4.89
CA THR A 197 6.51 21.21 -3.84
C THR A 197 6.15 20.62 -2.49
N GLU A 198 7.16 20.12 -1.79
CA GLU A 198 7.07 19.60 -0.43
C GLU A 198 7.88 20.51 0.51
N GLU A 199 7.43 20.69 1.76
CA GLU A 199 8.11 21.54 2.75
C GLU A 199 8.47 20.76 4.01
N ILE A 200 9.69 20.97 4.51
CA ILE A 200 10.14 20.53 5.84
C ILE A 200 10.39 21.76 6.68
N ARG A 201 9.84 21.79 7.89
CA ARG A 201 10.03 22.87 8.86
C ARG A 201 10.80 22.37 10.08
N ILE A 202 11.90 23.03 10.40
CA ILE A 202 12.74 22.78 11.58
C ILE A 202 12.67 24.03 12.45
N LYS A 203 12.34 23.88 13.74
CA LYS A 203 12.21 25.01 14.65
C LYS A 203 13.57 25.44 15.17
N PHE A 204 13.82 26.73 15.26
CA PHE A 204 14.96 27.30 15.97
C PHE A 204 14.50 27.83 17.33
N SER A 205 15.15 27.41 18.40
CA SER A 205 14.81 27.81 19.76
C SER A 205 16.02 27.71 20.67
N ASN A 206 16.28 28.75 21.45
CA ASN A 206 17.38 28.82 22.42
C ASN A 206 18.75 28.54 21.77
N GLY A 207 19.03 29.18 20.63
CA GLY A 207 20.31 29.06 19.93
C GLY A 207 20.55 27.71 19.24
N LYS A 208 19.51 26.87 19.08
CA LYS A 208 19.64 25.54 18.47
C LYS A 208 18.46 25.19 17.58
N PHE A 209 18.73 24.35 16.58
CA PHE A 209 17.71 23.73 15.74
C PHE A 209 17.13 22.49 16.40
N VAL A 210 15.82 22.40 16.35
CA VAL A 210 14.99 21.41 17.02
C VAL A 210 13.91 20.93 16.05
N TYR A 211 13.74 19.61 15.96
CA TYR A 211 12.77 19.01 15.05
C TYR A 211 11.88 18.01 15.79
N SER A 212 10.59 18.09 15.50
CA SER A 212 9.58 17.15 15.99
C SER A 212 9.14 16.28 14.83
N SER A 213 9.46 14.98 14.88
CA SER A 213 8.96 14.03 13.90
C SER A 213 7.43 13.95 13.96
N PRO A 214 6.74 13.81 12.81
CA PRO A 214 5.37 13.31 12.82
C PRO A 214 5.33 11.94 13.52
N GLN A 215 4.28 11.70 14.31
CA GLN A 215 4.02 10.38 14.90
C GLN A 215 3.57 9.42 13.79
N LEU A 216 4.33 8.34 13.58
CA LEU A 216 3.89 7.22 12.77
C LEU A 216 2.87 6.41 13.58
N GLY A 217 1.61 6.41 13.12
CA GLY A 217 0.53 5.66 13.77
C GLY A 217 0.68 4.15 13.57
N ALA A 218 0.43 3.38 14.62
CA ALA A 218 0.31 1.93 14.53
C ALA A 218 -0.97 1.55 13.78
N GLY A 219 -0.83 0.85 12.66
CA GLY A 219 -1.96 0.24 11.96
C GLY A 219 -2.53 -0.92 12.78
N SER A 220 -3.85 -0.95 12.94
CA SER A 220 -4.54 -2.03 13.63
C SER A 220 -4.54 -3.32 12.80
N GLY A 221 -4.32 -4.44 13.48
CA GLY A 221 -4.36 -5.79 12.92
C GLY A 221 -5.74 -6.14 12.35
N VAL A 222 -5.75 -6.94 11.28
CA VAL A 222 -6.98 -7.44 10.67
C VAL A 222 -7.42 -8.68 11.43
N THR A 223 -8.63 -8.65 12.00
CA THR A 223 -9.25 -9.82 12.60
C THR A 223 -9.63 -10.86 11.54
N SER A 224 -9.48 -12.13 11.93
CA SER A 224 -9.77 -13.32 11.14
C SER A 224 -11.20 -13.36 10.62
N GLY A 225 -11.36 -13.37 9.30
CA GLY A 225 -12.61 -13.65 8.58
C GLY A 225 -12.30 -14.33 7.25
N ASN A 226 -13.32 -14.76 6.50
CA ASN A 226 -13.20 -15.41 5.18
C ASN A 226 -12.38 -14.53 4.22
N ILE A 227 -11.09 -14.82 4.10
CA ILE A 227 -10.10 -14.08 3.31
C ILE A 227 -9.53 -15.02 2.26
N ILE A 228 -9.44 -14.54 1.02
CA ILE A 228 -8.71 -15.22 -0.05
C ILE A 228 -7.59 -14.29 -0.49
N ASP A 229 -6.36 -14.79 -0.42
CA ASP A 229 -5.16 -14.09 -0.86
C ASP A 229 -4.72 -14.67 -2.21
N LEU A 230 -4.62 -13.83 -3.24
CA LEU A 230 -4.27 -14.22 -4.61
C LEU A 230 -3.03 -13.46 -5.06
N VAL A 231 -1.95 -14.16 -5.39
CA VAL A 231 -0.83 -13.59 -6.14
C VAL A 231 -1.16 -13.75 -7.62
N ILE A 232 -1.13 -12.65 -8.39
CA ILE A 232 -1.56 -12.63 -9.79
C ILE A 232 -0.37 -12.47 -10.73
N ASN A 233 -0.28 -13.40 -11.67
CA ASN A 233 0.55 -13.32 -12.87
C ASN A 233 -0.30 -13.12 -14.14
N LYS A 234 0.36 -12.90 -15.28
CA LYS A 234 -0.29 -12.68 -16.57
C LYS A 234 -1.19 -13.88 -16.94
N ASN A 235 -2.49 -13.62 -17.16
CA ASN A 235 -3.49 -14.60 -17.61
C ASN A 235 -3.75 -15.75 -16.64
N GLU A 236 -3.86 -15.44 -15.36
CA GLU A 236 -4.10 -16.45 -14.32
C GLU A 236 -5.59 -16.70 -14.05
N LYS A 237 -5.93 -17.97 -13.82
CA LYS A 237 -7.25 -18.42 -13.31
C LYS A 237 -7.08 -19.15 -11.99
N ASN A 238 -7.86 -18.75 -11.00
CA ASN A 238 -7.90 -19.33 -9.65
C ASN A 238 -9.34 -19.63 -9.23
N TYR A 239 -9.49 -20.34 -8.12
CA TYR A 239 -10.80 -20.65 -7.52
C TYR A 239 -10.72 -20.65 -6.00
N ASN A 240 -11.88 -20.61 -5.33
CA ASN A 240 -11.92 -20.80 -3.88
C ASN A 240 -11.44 -22.21 -3.51
N TYR A 241 -10.41 -22.28 -2.66
CA TYR A 241 -9.81 -23.53 -2.21
C TYR A 241 -10.62 -24.24 -1.14
N GLU A 242 -11.44 -23.48 -0.40
CA GLU A 242 -12.28 -24.00 0.67
C GLU A 242 -13.77 -23.71 0.42
N PRO A 243 -14.67 -24.58 0.88
CA PRO A 243 -16.10 -24.32 0.86
C PRO A 243 -16.45 -23.15 1.79
N LEU A 244 -17.20 -22.17 1.29
CA LEU A 244 -17.62 -21.02 2.09
C LEU A 244 -19.02 -21.28 2.66
N LYS A 245 -19.13 -21.38 3.98
CA LYS A 245 -20.42 -21.51 4.68
C LYS A 245 -21.05 -20.13 4.86
N ILE A 246 -22.33 -20.04 4.55
CA ILE A 246 -23.16 -18.84 4.74
C ILE A 246 -24.34 -19.25 5.61
N GLU A 247 -24.42 -18.67 6.80
CA GLU A 247 -25.48 -18.96 7.76
C GLU A 247 -26.87 -18.65 7.19
N LYS A 248 -27.89 -19.29 7.77
CA LYS A 248 -29.29 -19.05 7.42
C LYS A 248 -29.69 -17.61 7.68
N ASP A 249 -30.52 -17.06 6.80
CA ASP A 249 -31.04 -15.69 6.88
C ASP A 249 -29.96 -14.60 7.14
N SER A 250 -28.74 -14.82 6.66
CA SER A 250 -27.59 -13.94 6.88
C SER A 250 -26.98 -13.41 5.57
N SER A 251 -26.08 -12.44 5.73
CA SER A 251 -25.14 -12.01 4.70
C SER A 251 -23.72 -12.21 5.18
N GLU A 252 -22.89 -12.83 4.35
CA GLU A 252 -21.48 -13.02 4.62
C GLU A 252 -20.63 -12.20 3.65
N LYS A 253 -19.56 -11.61 4.17
CA LYS A 253 -18.62 -10.81 3.37
C LYS A 253 -17.37 -11.63 3.13
N LEU A 254 -17.04 -11.85 1.87
CA LEU A 254 -15.77 -12.40 1.43
C LEU A 254 -14.81 -11.25 1.09
N LYS A 255 -13.61 -11.30 1.66
CA LYS A 255 -12.52 -10.37 1.35
C LYS A 255 -11.53 -11.06 0.43
N ILE A 256 -11.28 -10.51 -0.75
CA ILE A 256 -10.26 -11.01 -1.69
C ILE A 256 -9.13 -9.99 -1.73
N LYS A 257 -7.92 -10.38 -1.34
CA LYS A 257 -6.72 -9.58 -1.51
C LYS A 257 -6.00 -10.06 -2.76
N VAL A 258 -5.69 -9.13 -3.65
CA VAL A 258 -5.03 -9.38 -4.92
C VAL A 258 -3.65 -8.73 -4.87
N PHE A 259 -2.61 -9.52 -5.11
CA PHE A 259 -1.21 -9.13 -5.04
C PHE A 259 -0.57 -9.18 -6.43
N SER A 260 0.28 -8.19 -6.75
CA SER A 260 1.08 -8.19 -7.99
C SER A 260 2.55 -7.88 -7.68
N GLU A 261 3.45 -8.58 -8.36
CA GLU A 261 4.91 -8.39 -8.27
C GLU A 261 5.38 -7.14 -9.01
N ASN A 262 4.67 -6.82 -10.10
CA ASN A 262 4.98 -5.68 -10.94
C ASN A 262 3.84 -4.67 -10.91
N SER A 263 4.20 -3.40 -11.14
CA SER A 263 3.21 -2.37 -11.46
C SER A 263 2.47 -2.80 -12.73
N ALA A 264 1.17 -3.01 -12.62
CA ALA A 264 0.36 -3.50 -13.73
C ALA A 264 -1.08 -3.01 -13.64
N SER A 265 -1.74 -3.00 -14.80
CA SER A 265 -3.18 -2.89 -14.91
C SER A 265 -3.76 -4.12 -15.60
N PHE A 266 -4.85 -4.65 -15.07
CA PHE A 266 -5.51 -5.84 -15.59
C PHE A 266 -7.00 -5.79 -15.28
N ASP A 267 -7.78 -6.59 -15.99
CA ASP A 267 -9.18 -6.81 -15.66
C ASP A 267 -9.27 -7.99 -14.68
N PHE A 268 -9.80 -7.76 -13.48
CA PHE A 268 -10.10 -8.81 -12.52
C PHE A 268 -11.55 -9.23 -12.65
N ILE A 269 -11.76 -10.50 -12.97
CA ILE A 269 -13.06 -11.09 -13.26
C ILE A 269 -13.39 -12.14 -12.19
N ILE A 270 -14.56 -12.03 -11.60
CA ILE A 270 -15.09 -13.00 -10.63
C ILE A 270 -16.29 -13.70 -11.26
N HIS A 271 -16.22 -15.02 -11.36
CA HIS A 271 -17.31 -15.87 -11.85
C HIS A 271 -17.96 -16.58 -10.68
N PHE A 272 -19.28 -16.40 -10.51
CA PHE A 272 -20.08 -17.16 -9.56
C PHE A 272 -21.36 -17.65 -10.23
N LYS A 273 -21.40 -18.95 -10.52
CA LYS A 273 -22.50 -19.60 -11.26
C LYS A 273 -22.72 -18.93 -12.64
N ARG A 274 -23.80 -18.17 -12.81
CA ARG A 274 -24.13 -17.45 -14.06
C ARG A 274 -23.85 -15.94 -13.97
N LYS A 275 -23.33 -15.47 -12.84
CA LYS A 275 -23.01 -14.05 -12.64
C LYS A 275 -21.52 -13.84 -12.83
N VAL A 276 -21.19 -12.75 -13.50
CA VAL A 276 -19.82 -12.30 -13.74
C VAL A 276 -19.71 -10.87 -13.21
N ILE A 277 -18.69 -10.61 -12.40
CA ILE A 277 -18.28 -9.27 -11.97
C ILE A 277 -16.93 -9.01 -12.63
N LYS A 278 -16.76 -7.85 -13.25
CA LYS A 278 -15.52 -7.46 -13.92
C LYS A 278 -15.14 -6.07 -13.46
N GLU A 279 -13.89 -5.93 -13.01
CA GLU A 279 -13.34 -4.66 -12.55
C GLU A 279 -11.97 -4.41 -13.18
N ARG A 280 -11.71 -3.18 -13.63
CA ARG A 280 -10.36 -2.77 -14.05
C ARG A 280 -9.54 -2.45 -12.81
N VAL A 281 -8.43 -3.14 -12.66
CA VAL A 281 -7.53 -3.04 -11.51
C VAL A 281 -6.23 -2.40 -11.97
N THR A 282 -5.68 -1.55 -11.12
CA THR A 282 -4.35 -0.98 -11.28
C THR A 282 -3.62 -1.16 -9.97
N ILE A 283 -2.56 -1.93 -9.99
CA ILE A 283 -1.65 -2.13 -8.85
C ILE A 283 -0.34 -1.45 -9.22
N LYS A 284 0.14 -0.55 -8.35
CA LYS A 284 1.44 0.08 -8.50
C LYS A 284 2.35 -0.45 -7.41
N VAL A 285 3.49 -0.98 -7.82
CA VAL A 285 4.51 -1.61 -6.95
C VAL A 285 5.75 -0.73 -7.00
N PRO A 286 6.03 0.03 -5.93
CA PRO A 286 7.24 0.83 -5.86
C PRO A 286 8.46 -0.07 -5.57
N VAL A 287 9.66 0.33 -6.01
CA VAL A 287 10.91 -0.38 -5.64
C VAL A 287 11.21 -0.20 -4.14
N TYR A 288 11.02 1.01 -3.64
CA TYR A 288 11.07 1.35 -2.22
C TYR A 288 9.72 1.16 -1.51
N ASN A 289 9.70 0.64 -0.27
CA ASN A 289 8.47 0.53 0.52
C ASN A 289 7.98 1.92 0.97
N ILE A 290 6.84 2.36 0.42
CA ILE A 290 6.25 3.67 0.73
C ILE A 290 4.95 3.46 1.49
N ILE A 291 4.83 4.01 2.69
CA ILE A 291 3.59 3.91 3.49
C ILE A 291 2.38 4.48 2.72
N ASN A 292 2.58 5.60 2.02
CA ASN A 292 1.59 6.21 1.14
C ASN A 292 2.20 6.51 -0.23
N TYR A 293 1.64 5.91 -1.26
CA TYR A 293 2.03 6.09 -2.66
C TYR A 293 2.06 7.56 -3.14
N GLU A 294 1.20 8.42 -2.56
CA GLU A 294 1.10 9.84 -2.92
C GLU A 294 2.20 10.69 -2.28
N SER A 295 2.80 10.22 -1.18
CA SER A 295 3.87 10.94 -0.49
C SER A 295 5.17 10.84 -1.27
N LYS A 296 5.63 11.98 -1.81
CA LYS A 296 6.94 12.08 -2.47
C LYS A 296 8.07 12.27 -1.48
N LEU A 297 7.77 12.70 -0.25
CA LEU A 297 8.75 12.96 0.79
C LEU A 297 8.53 12.04 1.99
N LEU A 298 9.54 11.26 2.34
CA LEU A 298 9.49 10.22 3.36
C LEU A 298 10.43 10.54 4.53
N PRO A 299 9.90 10.71 5.75
CA PRO A 299 10.69 11.01 6.94
C PRO A 299 11.31 9.75 7.56
N PHE A 300 12.56 9.86 8.03
CA PHE A 300 13.27 8.87 8.87
C PHE A 300 13.18 7.44 8.34
N SER A 301 13.53 7.25 7.07
CA SER A 301 13.29 5.99 6.42
C SER A 301 14.58 5.21 6.15
N SER A 302 14.44 3.88 6.00
CA SER A 302 15.56 2.94 6.12
C SER A 302 16.74 3.17 5.17
N PHE A 303 16.53 3.83 4.03
CA PHE A 303 17.60 4.06 3.05
C PHE A 303 18.52 5.20 3.43
N SER A 304 17.98 6.36 3.81
CA SER A 304 18.81 7.47 4.25
C SER A 304 19.67 7.10 5.47
N GLU A 305 19.14 6.30 6.41
CA GLU A 305 19.92 5.73 7.52
C GLU A 305 21.01 4.77 7.06
N PHE A 306 20.68 3.86 6.15
CA PHE A 306 21.64 2.90 5.57
C PHE A 306 22.78 3.60 4.81
N MET A 307 22.44 4.60 3.98
CA MET A 307 23.41 5.39 3.22
C MET A 307 24.40 6.07 4.16
N LEU A 308 23.91 6.69 5.24
CA LEU A 308 24.76 7.32 6.24
C LEU A 308 25.64 6.31 7.00
N LYS A 309 25.06 5.19 7.44
CA LYS A 309 25.79 4.15 8.17
C LYS A 309 26.99 3.63 7.38
N ASN A 310 26.83 3.49 6.08
CA ASN A 310 27.87 2.98 5.18
C ASN A 310 28.69 4.09 4.51
N ASN A 311 28.45 5.37 4.84
CA ASN A 311 29.11 6.53 4.23
C ASN A 311 29.01 6.57 2.69
N ILE A 312 27.82 6.26 2.17
CA ILE A 312 27.53 6.17 0.73
C ILE A 312 26.77 7.41 0.28
N LYS A 313 27.17 7.99 -0.86
CA LYS A 313 26.48 9.13 -1.49
C LYS A 313 25.66 8.76 -2.72
N LYS A 314 25.97 7.62 -3.34
CA LYS A 314 25.21 7.03 -4.43
C LYS A 314 25.23 5.51 -4.28
N PHE A 315 24.07 4.88 -4.38
CA PHE A 315 23.89 3.45 -4.18
C PHE A 315 22.91 2.90 -5.21
N GLU A 316 23.26 1.81 -5.87
CA GLU A 316 22.33 1.05 -6.70
C GLU A 316 21.94 -0.23 -5.96
N LEU A 317 20.64 -0.55 -5.95
CA LEU A 317 20.14 -1.76 -5.27
C LEU A 317 20.73 -3.08 -5.81
N SER A 318 21.33 -3.06 -7.00
CA SER A 318 22.00 -4.20 -7.61
C SER A 318 23.45 -4.38 -7.11
N ASP A 319 24.00 -3.44 -6.33
CA ASP A 319 25.38 -3.45 -5.86
C ASP A 319 25.62 -4.56 -4.83
N SER A 320 26.12 -5.71 -5.31
CA SER A 320 26.40 -6.94 -4.55
C SER A 320 27.45 -6.81 -3.42
N LEU A 321 28.09 -5.65 -3.24
CA LEU A 321 29.22 -5.46 -2.32
C LEU A 321 28.79 -5.06 -0.90
N ILE A 322 27.54 -4.66 -0.67
CA ILE A 322 27.08 -4.13 0.63
C ILE A 322 25.88 -4.95 1.11
N ASP A 323 25.90 -5.35 2.38
CA ASP A 323 24.77 -6.09 2.97
C ASP A 323 23.51 -5.23 3.04
N THR A 324 22.56 -5.52 2.17
CA THR A 324 21.27 -4.81 2.10
C THR A 324 20.18 -5.43 2.98
N SER A 325 20.54 -6.31 3.92
CA SER A 325 19.58 -7.01 4.79
C SER A 325 18.73 -6.08 5.66
N SER A 326 19.27 -4.90 6.00
CA SER A 326 18.57 -3.88 6.81
C SER A 326 17.63 -2.98 6.01
N LEU A 327 17.63 -3.08 4.68
CA LEU A 327 16.81 -2.25 3.81
C LEU A 327 15.48 -2.96 3.50
N TYR A 328 14.37 -2.25 3.68
CA TYR A 328 13.03 -2.75 3.31
C TYR A 328 12.70 -2.35 1.87
N PHE A 329 13.03 -3.21 0.90
CA PHE A 329 12.74 -2.99 -0.52
C PHE A 329 12.29 -4.25 -1.24
N TYR A 330 11.66 -4.06 -2.39
CA TYR A 330 11.16 -5.12 -3.25
C TYR A 330 12.33 -5.76 -4.01
N ARG A 331 12.79 -6.95 -3.58
CA ARG A 331 13.94 -7.63 -4.21
C ARG A 331 13.59 -8.25 -5.57
N ILE A 332 13.96 -7.58 -6.66
CA ILE A 332 13.75 -8.06 -8.03
C ILE A 332 14.63 -9.27 -8.40
N ASN A 333 15.86 -9.34 -7.87
CA ASN A 333 16.84 -10.36 -8.25
C ASN A 333 16.64 -11.71 -7.54
N ASN A 334 16.12 -11.72 -6.31
CA ASN A 334 15.77 -12.97 -5.60
C ASN A 334 14.66 -13.78 -6.32
N TYR A 335 13.89 -13.14 -7.20
CA TYR A 335 12.85 -13.79 -8.02
C TYR A 335 13.42 -14.42 -9.29
N LEU A 336 14.28 -13.69 -10.02
CA LEU A 336 14.91 -14.18 -11.25
C LEU A 336 15.88 -15.33 -10.98
N GLU A 337 16.66 -15.27 -9.90
CA GLU A 337 17.52 -16.38 -9.49
C GLU A 337 16.72 -17.63 -9.07
N LYS A 338 15.54 -17.45 -8.46
CA LYS A 338 14.67 -18.58 -8.10
C LYS A 338 13.97 -19.20 -9.29
N GLN A 339 13.62 -18.43 -10.32
CA GLN A 339 13.02 -18.97 -11.56
C GLN A 339 14.04 -19.71 -12.44
N ASN A 340 15.31 -19.30 -12.43
CA ASN A 340 16.38 -20.04 -13.10
C ASN A 340 16.82 -21.31 -12.34
N GLN A 341 16.32 -21.53 -11.12
CA GLN A 341 16.54 -22.74 -10.32
C GLN A 341 15.32 -23.67 -10.30
N SER A 342 14.21 -23.29 -10.94
CA SER A 342 12.97 -24.08 -10.98
C SER A 342 12.55 -24.50 -12.40
N PHE A 343 13.53 -24.75 -13.28
CA PHE A 343 13.38 -25.56 -14.49
C PHE A 343 14.36 -26.72 -14.50
#